data_AF-A0A920APH3-F1
#
_entry.id   AF-A0A920APH3-F1
#
_cell.length_a   1.000
_cell.length_b   1.000
_cell.length_c   1.000
_cell.angle_alpha   90.00
_cell.angle_beta   90.00
_cell.angle_gamma   90.00
#
_symmetry.space_group_name_H-M   'P 1'
#
loop_
_entity.id
_entity.type
_entity.pdbx_description
1 polymer ?
#
loop_
_entity_poly.entity_id
_entity_poly.type
_entity_poly.pdbx_seq_one_letter_code
_entity_poly.pdbx_strand_id
1 'polypeptide(L)' 'MIINKSGIAIRMEVESLRVMGRATQGVRLINLRENDSIAAVERC' A
#
# COMPACT_ATOMS: atom_id res chain seq x y z
N MET A 1 4.84 4.63 4.32
CA MET A 1 5.61 3.99 3.24
C MET A 1 5.21 2.53 3.10
N ILE A 2 5.17 2.02 1.87
CA ILE A 2 4.94 0.60 1.56
C ILE A 2 6.17 0.10 0.80
N ILE A 3 6.72 -1.04 1.20
CA ILE A 3 7.91 -1.64 0.58
C ILE A 3 7.54 -3.04 0.07
N ASN A 4 7.88 -3.35 -1.17
CA ASN A 4 7.73 -4.70 -1.73
C ASN A 4 8.99 -5.57 -1.50
N LYS A 5 8.88 -6.88 -1.71
CA LYS A 5 10.03 -7.79 -1.59
C LYS A 5 11.12 -7.53 -2.62
N SER A 6 10.79 -6.87 -3.71
CA SER A 6 11.73 -6.49 -4.77
C SER A 6 12.56 -5.23 -4.45
N GLY A 7 12.36 -4.60 -3.28
CA GLY A 7 13.13 -3.43 -2.81
C GLY A 7 12.62 -2.06 -3.29
N ILE A 8 11.44 -2.02 -3.91
CA ILE A 8 10.75 -0.78 -4.29
C ILE A 8 10.00 -0.23 -3.08
N ALA A 9 10.37 0.98 -2.68
CA ALA A 9 9.68 1.75 -1.65
C ALA A 9 8.73 2.78 -2.29
N ILE A 10 7.47 2.75 -1.88
CA ILE A 10 6.42 3.67 -2.33
C ILE A 10 5.99 4.53 -1.14
N ARG A 11 6.10 5.85 -1.29
CA ARG A 11 5.61 6.85 -0.34
C ARG A 11 4.30 7.44 -0.87
N MET A 12 3.25 7.37 -0.07
CA MET A 12 1.96 7.97 -0.35
C MET A 12 1.50 8.74 0.88
N GLU A 13 0.86 9.88 0.66
CA GLU A 13 0.25 10.68 1.72
C GLU A 13 -1.04 10.01 2.19
N VAL A 14 -1.17 9.81 3.50
CA VAL A 14 -2.36 9.18 4.10
C VAL A 14 -3.61 10.03 3.88
N GLU A 15 -3.46 11.36 3.78
CA GLU A 15 -4.57 12.29 3.53
C GLU A 15 -5.24 12.09 2.17
N SER A 16 -4.51 11.55 1.20
CA SER A 16 -5.07 11.19 -0.12
C SER A 16 -6.00 9.98 -0.09
N LEU A 17 -6.01 9.22 1.02
CA LEU A 17 -6.83 8.02 1.18
C LEU A 17 -8.21 8.37 1.71
N ARG A 18 -9.26 7.96 0.97
CA ARG A 18 -10.64 8.15 1.39
C ARG A 18 -10.95 7.29 2.62
N VAL A 19 -11.59 7.89 3.62
CA VAL A 19 -12.08 7.18 4.81
C VAL A 19 -13.21 6.23 4.40
N MET A 20 -13.10 4.96 4.78
CA MET A 20 -14.07 3.90 4.47
C MET A 20 -14.52 3.16 5.74
N GLY A 21 -15.71 2.57 5.68
CA GLY A 21 -16.27 1.77 6.78
C GLY A 21 -15.53 0.45 7.00
N ARG A 22 -15.77 -0.19 8.16
CA ARG A 22 -15.05 -1.41 8.58
C ARG A 22 -15.29 -2.63 7.68
N ALA A 23 -16.48 -2.74 7.07
CA ALA A 23 -16.86 -3.84 6.19
C ALA A 23 -16.68 -3.48 4.71
N THR A 24 -15.46 -3.13 4.31
CA THR A 24 -15.14 -2.76 2.92
C THR A 24 -13.91 -3.52 2.42
N GLN A 25 -13.81 -3.75 1.11
CA GLN A 25 -12.63 -4.37 0.49
C GLN A 25 -11.42 -3.42 0.42
N GLY A 26 -11.61 -2.14 0.71
CA GLY A 26 -10.59 -1.11 0.56
C GLY A 26 -10.38 -0.68 -0.89
N VAL A 27 -9.24 -0.05 -1.16
CA VAL A 27 -8.83 0.45 -2.48
C VAL A 27 -7.46 -0.08 -2.84
N ARG A 28 -7.21 -0.19 -4.15
CA ARG A 28 -5.88 -0.55 -4.66
C ARG A 28 -4.94 0.65 -4.48
N LEU A 29 -3.93 0.48 -3.62
CA LEU A 29 -2.91 1.51 -3.38
C LEU A 29 -1.75 1.44 -4.36
N ILE A 30 -1.34 0.21 -4.74
CA ILE A 30 -0.21 -0.04 -5.63
C ILE A 30 -0.52 -1.18 -6.60
N ASN A 31 0.01 -1.09 -7.82
CA ASN A 31 0.01 -2.21 -8.75
C ASN A 31 1.29 -3.03 -8.54
N LEU A 32 1.15 -4.24 -8.00
CA LEU A 32 2.25 -5.18 -7.88
C LEU A 32 2.50 -5.87 -9.22
N ARG A 33 3.78 -6.13 -9.54
CA ARG A 33 4.16 -6.98 -10.69
C ARG A 33 3.85 -8.44 -10.37
N GLU A 34 3.73 -9.28 -11.39
CA GLU A 34 3.53 -10.71 -11.18
C GLU A 34 4.64 -11.30 -10.28
N ASN A 35 4.24 -12.09 -9.29
CA ASN A 35 5.07 -12.68 -8.22
C ASN A 35 5.64 -11.72 -7.17
N ASP A 36 5.26 -10.44 -7.19
CA ASP A 36 5.70 -9.47 -6.20
C ASP A 36 4.70 -9.38 -5.03
N SER A 37 5.22 -9.10 -3.83
CA SER A 37 4.41 -9.03 -2.61
C SER A 37 4.90 -7.95 -1.67
N ILE A 38 4.01 -7.47 -0.81
CA ILE A 38 4.35 -6.49 0.23
C ILE A 38 5.29 -7.14 1.24
N ALA A 39 6.42 -6.48 1.51
CA ALA A 39 7.36 -6.87 2.55
C ALA A 39 7.04 -6.15 3.87
N ALA A 40 6.76 -4.84 3.81
CA ALA A 40 6.51 -4.03 5.00
C ALA A 40 5.62 -2.82 4.72
N VAL A 41 4.93 -2.37 5.75
CA VAL A 41 4.17 -1.11 5.78
C VAL A 41 4.58 -0.35 7.03
N GLU A 42 5.03 0.88 6.85
CA GLU A 42 5.51 1.75 7.94
C GLU A 42 4.85 3.12 7.88
N ARG A 43 4.57 3.71 9.05
CA ARG A 43 4.18 5.12 9.17
C ARG A 43 5.44 5.91 9.56
N CYS A 44 5.97 6.69 8.61
CA CYS A 44 7.03 7.66 8.88
C CYS A 44 6.43 9.06 8.86
#